data_AF-A0A8D6UUS2-F1
#
_entry.id   AF-A0A8D6UUS2-F1
#
_cell.length_a   1.000
_cell.length_b   1.000
_cell.length_c   1.000
_cell.angle_alpha   90.00
_cell.angle_beta   90.00
_cell.angle_gamma   90.00
#
_symmetry.space_group_name_H-M   'P 1'
#
loop_
_entity.id
_entity.type
_entity.pdbx_description
1 polymer ?
#
loop_
_entity_poly.entity_id
_entity_poly.type
_entity_poly.pdbx_seq_one_letter_code
_entity_poly.pdbx_strand_id
1 'polypeptide(L)'
;MIIPSRLLRLSLGVSVCVAATSVAAQAIAPETAASSATEAGAQQQDPAPIASFEQWLADFRQRALAAGIEPSTLDNAFAGVTPDPSVQALNQQQPEFTRYLWEYLDAHVTPSAIQEGQQLLISQHALFQKLQQQYGVDP
;
A
#
# COMPACT_ATOMS: atom_id res chain seq x y z
N MET A 1 3.44 5.61 56.53
CA MET A 1 3.09 6.89 55.89
C MET A 1 2.27 6.56 54.66
N ILE A 2 0.96 6.77 54.77
CA ILE A 2 -0.10 6.20 53.92
C ILE A 2 -0.47 7.24 52.87
N ILE A 3 -0.40 6.87 51.59
CA ILE A 3 -0.83 7.70 50.45
C ILE A 3 -2.22 7.21 50.03
N PRO A 4 -3.30 8.00 50.14
CA PRO A 4 -4.60 7.57 49.65
C PRO A 4 -4.78 7.90 48.16
N SER A 5 -5.11 6.83 47.44
CA SER A 5 -5.51 6.75 46.04
C SER A 5 -6.79 7.54 45.76
N ARG A 6 -6.75 8.47 44.79
CA ARG A 6 -7.96 9.13 44.26
C ARG A 6 -8.43 8.40 42.99
N LEU A 7 -9.40 7.52 43.17
CA LEU A 7 -10.20 6.93 42.11
C LEU A 7 -11.23 7.98 41.64
N LEU A 8 -11.05 8.54 40.45
CA LEU A 8 -12.08 9.32 39.76
C LEU A 8 -12.57 8.51 38.57
N ARG A 9 -13.70 7.81 38.75
CA ARG A 9 -14.45 7.16 37.67
C ARG A 9 -15.32 8.22 37.00
N LEU A 10 -14.96 8.64 35.79
CA LEU A 10 -15.84 9.42 34.93
C LEU A 10 -16.40 8.50 33.85
N SER A 11 -17.61 8.01 34.08
CA SER A 11 -18.44 7.33 33.10
C SER A 11 -19.12 8.37 32.21
N LEU A 12 -18.80 8.39 30.92
CA LEU A 12 -19.55 9.17 29.93
C LEU A 12 -20.06 8.23 28.81
N GLY A 13 -21.32 8.45 28.46
CA GLY A 13 -22.22 7.48 27.84
C GLY A 13 -21.87 7.00 26.44
N VAL A 14 -22.17 5.73 26.21
CA VAL A 14 -22.38 5.12 24.90
C VAL A 14 -23.63 5.75 24.27
N SER A 15 -23.47 6.40 23.12
CA SER A 15 -24.59 6.81 22.26
C SER A 15 -24.51 6.01 20.96
N VAL A 16 -25.18 4.86 20.97
CA VAL A 16 -25.43 4.03 19.79
C VAL A 16 -26.62 4.63 19.05
N CYS A 17 -26.38 5.21 17.88
CA CYS A 17 -27.44 5.55 16.93
C CYS A 17 -27.68 4.37 15.98
N VAL A 18 -28.64 3.51 16.34
CA VAL A 18 -29.25 2.56 15.39
C VAL A 18 -30.36 3.32 14.66
N ALA A 19 -30.14 3.66 13.39
CA ALA A 19 -31.20 4.06 12.49
C ALA A 19 -31.57 2.85 11.63
N ALA A 20 -32.67 2.20 12.00
CA ALA A 20 -33.33 1.21 11.17
C ALA A 20 -34.16 1.93 10.10
N THR A 21 -33.91 1.63 8.83
CA THR A 21 -34.82 1.98 7.74
C THR A 21 -35.17 0.75 6.93
N SER A 22 -36.46 0.45 6.91
CA SER A 22 -37.11 -0.72 6.36
C SER A 22 -36.93 -0.89 4.85
N VAL A 23 -36.89 -2.15 4.42
CA VAL A 23 -37.03 -2.61 3.03
C VAL A 23 -38.41 -2.24 2.48
N ALA A 24 -38.42 -1.63 1.29
CA ALA A 24 -39.56 -1.68 0.37
C ALA A 24 -39.06 -2.16 -0.99
N ALA A 25 -39.46 -3.37 -1.36
CA ALA A 25 -39.27 -3.92 -2.68
C ALA A 25 -40.22 -3.22 -3.66
N GLN A 26 -39.68 -2.59 -4.72
CA GLN A 26 -40.44 -2.19 -5.90
C GLN A 26 -39.86 -2.92 -7.11
N ALA A 27 -40.66 -3.83 -7.68
CA ALA A 27 -40.45 -4.39 -8.99
C ALA A 27 -41.03 -3.40 -10.03
N ILE A 28 -40.19 -2.95 -10.96
CA ILE A 28 -40.59 -2.13 -12.11
C ILE A 28 -39.95 -2.76 -13.35
N ALA A 29 -40.80 -3.11 -14.31
CA ALA A 29 -40.47 -3.74 -15.59
C ALA A 29 -39.59 -2.84 -16.48
N PRO A 30 -38.88 -3.39 -17.49
CA PRO A 30 -37.93 -2.62 -18.29
C PRO A 30 -38.69 -1.76 -19.30
N GLU A 31 -38.64 -0.45 -19.11
CA GLU A 31 -39.08 0.52 -20.11
C GLU A 31 -37.90 0.80 -21.04
N THR A 32 -38.00 0.30 -22.28
CA THR A 32 -37.06 0.52 -23.37
C THR A 32 -37.18 1.97 -23.84
N ALA A 33 -36.63 2.90 -23.07
CA ALA A 33 -36.46 4.29 -23.50
C ALA A 33 -35.12 4.41 -24.23
N ALA A 34 -35.19 4.55 -25.56
CA ALA A 34 -34.06 4.93 -26.39
C ALA A 34 -33.54 6.30 -25.93
N SER A 35 -32.50 6.29 -25.10
CA SER A 35 -31.75 7.48 -24.75
C SER A 35 -30.78 7.77 -25.90
N SER A 36 -31.03 8.85 -26.63
CA SER A 36 -30.03 9.49 -27.47
C SER A 36 -28.83 9.80 -26.59
N ALA A 37 -27.77 8.99 -26.70
CA ALA A 37 -26.50 9.29 -26.09
C ALA A 37 -25.97 10.55 -26.76
N THR A 38 -26.12 11.68 -26.08
CA THR A 38 -25.25 12.82 -26.25
C THR A 38 -23.82 12.28 -26.17
N GLU A 39 -23.10 12.31 -27.29
CA GLU A 39 -21.66 12.17 -27.31
C GLU A 39 -21.10 13.26 -26.40
N ALA A 40 -20.84 12.87 -25.15
CA ALA A 40 -19.94 13.61 -24.29
C ALA A 40 -18.62 13.63 -25.03
N GLY A 41 -18.34 14.73 -25.70
CA GLY A 41 -17.06 14.97 -26.35
C GLY A 41 -15.99 14.66 -25.32
N ALA A 42 -15.25 13.58 -25.56
CA ALA A 42 -13.98 13.36 -24.91
C ALA A 42 -13.15 14.58 -25.27
N GLN A 43 -13.10 15.57 -24.38
CA GLN A 43 -12.09 16.60 -24.46
C GLN A 43 -10.78 15.82 -24.39
N GLN A 44 -10.15 15.65 -25.53
CA GLN A 44 -8.77 15.22 -25.64
C GLN A 44 -7.98 16.24 -24.83
N GLN A 45 -7.74 15.89 -23.55
CA GLN A 45 -6.71 16.54 -22.78
C GLN A 45 -5.43 16.18 -23.50
N ASP A 46 -4.87 17.16 -24.21
CA ASP A 46 -3.51 17.04 -24.73
C ASP A 46 -2.64 16.51 -23.59
N PRO A 47 -1.83 15.46 -23.83
CA PRO A 47 -0.96 14.94 -22.79
C PRO A 47 -0.14 16.11 -22.25
N ALA A 48 -0.27 16.36 -20.95
CA ALA A 48 0.53 17.37 -20.28
C ALA A 48 2.01 17.14 -20.65
N PRO A 49 2.79 18.20 -20.90
CA PRO A 49 4.20 18.06 -21.20
C PRO A 49 4.85 17.13 -20.18
N ILE A 50 5.57 16.10 -20.65
CA ILE A 50 6.28 15.19 -19.76
C ILE A 50 7.30 16.05 -19.00
N ALA A 51 7.07 16.23 -17.69
CA ALA A 51 7.97 16.98 -16.84
C ALA A 51 9.35 16.30 -16.83
N SER A 52 10.42 17.09 -16.88
CA SER A 52 11.78 16.54 -16.77
C SER A 52 12.01 15.94 -15.39
N PHE A 53 13.01 15.07 -15.26
CA PHE A 53 13.35 14.49 -13.97
C PHE A 53 13.72 15.57 -12.94
N GLU A 54 14.40 16.63 -13.38
CA GLU A 54 14.80 17.77 -12.54
C GLU A 54 13.57 18.55 -12.05
N GLN A 55 12.56 18.74 -12.90
CA GLN A 55 11.30 19.37 -12.52
C GLN A 55 10.56 18.51 -11.49
N TRP A 56 10.44 17.21 -11.76
CA TRP A 56 9.84 16.27 -10.81
C TRP A 56 10.59 16.25 -9.47
N LEU A 57 11.92 16.31 -9.49
CA LEU A 57 12.77 16.31 -8.30
C LEU A 57 12.57 17.60 -7.48
N ALA A 58 12.46 18.74 -8.14
CA ALA A 58 12.17 20.02 -7.48
C ALA A 58 10.79 20.00 -6.81
N ASP A 59 9.76 19.53 -7.51
CA ASP A 59 8.39 19.41 -6.98
C ASP A 59 8.32 18.38 -5.84
N PHE A 60 9.05 17.27 -5.96
CA PHE A 60 9.18 16.28 -4.89
C PHE A 60 9.85 16.88 -3.66
N ARG A 61 10.94 17.64 -3.85
CA ARG A 61 11.65 18.30 -2.74
C ARG A 61 10.71 19.23 -1.96
N GLN A 62 9.86 20.00 -2.65
CA GLN A 62 8.86 20.84 -1.98
C GLN A 62 7.88 20.02 -1.14
N ARG A 63 7.35 18.91 -1.69
CA ARG A 63 6.47 18.00 -0.95
C ARG A 63 7.16 17.36 0.25
N ALA A 64 8.42 16.96 0.09
CA ALA A 64 9.22 16.35 1.15
C ALA A 64 9.49 17.32 2.31
N LEU A 65 9.83 18.58 1.99
CA LEU A 65 9.98 19.65 2.98
C LEU A 65 8.65 19.92 3.71
N ALA A 66 7.54 19.98 2.96
CA ALA A 66 6.21 20.16 3.55
C ALA A 66 5.80 18.97 4.45
N ALA A 67 6.34 17.77 4.19
CA ALA A 67 6.17 16.59 5.03
C ALA A 67 7.11 16.56 6.25
N GLY A 68 7.96 17.58 6.44
CA GLY A 68 8.85 17.72 7.60
C GLY A 68 10.20 17.00 7.46
N ILE A 69 10.62 16.63 6.24
CA ILE A 69 11.95 16.08 6.02
C ILE A 69 12.98 17.22 6.08
N GLU A 70 14.04 17.03 6.86
CA GLU A 70 15.10 18.02 7.01
C GLU A 70 15.80 18.31 5.67
N PRO A 71 16.11 19.59 5.34
CA PRO A 71 16.77 19.95 4.09
C PRO A 71 18.08 19.20 3.86
N SER A 72 18.87 18.99 4.92
CA SER A 72 20.15 18.27 4.86
C SER A 72 19.99 16.80 4.46
N THR A 73 18.88 16.15 4.85
CA THR A 73 18.56 14.80 4.41
C THR A 73 18.29 14.77 2.91
N LEU A 74 17.55 15.76 2.39
CA LEU A 74 17.25 15.86 0.96
C LEU A 74 18.49 16.20 0.12
N ASP A 75 19.35 17.08 0.63
CA ASP A 75 20.61 17.43 -0.04
C ASP A 75 21.53 16.21 -0.17
N ASN A 76 21.67 15.44 0.91
CA ASN A 76 22.49 14.23 0.89
C ASN A 76 21.88 13.13 0.02
N ALA A 77 20.56 12.93 0.09
CA ALA A 77 19.88 11.88 -0.67
C ALA A 77 19.83 12.14 -2.18
N PHE A 78 19.80 13.41 -2.60
CA PHE A 78 19.71 13.80 -4.00
C PHE A 78 21.03 14.27 -4.63
N ALA A 79 22.12 14.26 -3.87
CA ALA A 79 23.45 14.60 -4.40
C ALA A 79 23.83 13.67 -5.56
N GLY A 80 23.91 14.23 -6.78
CA GLY A 80 24.31 13.50 -7.98
C GLY A 80 23.27 12.49 -8.48
N VAL A 81 22.02 12.54 -8.01
CA VAL A 81 20.97 11.62 -8.46
C VAL A 81 20.60 11.92 -9.92
N THR A 82 20.53 10.88 -10.74
CA THR A 82 20.10 10.94 -12.13
C THR A 82 19.14 9.79 -12.41
N PRO A 83 18.27 9.88 -13.44
CA PRO A 83 17.45 8.75 -13.85
C PRO A 83 18.32 7.53 -14.18
N ASP A 84 17.92 6.38 -13.65
CA ASP A 84 18.52 5.10 -14.00
C ASP A 84 17.64 4.41 -15.08
N PRO A 85 18.12 4.26 -16.33
CA PRO A 85 17.35 3.64 -17.39
C PRO A 85 17.03 2.16 -17.12
N SER A 86 17.82 1.48 -16.30
CA SER A 86 17.57 0.07 -15.95
C SER A 86 16.31 -0.07 -15.08
N VAL A 87 16.01 0.90 -14.22
CA VAL A 87 14.81 0.91 -13.39
C VAL A 87 13.56 1.01 -14.28
N GLN A 88 13.59 1.87 -15.29
CA GLN A 88 12.48 1.99 -16.23
C GLN A 88 12.29 0.69 -17.03
N ALA A 89 13.37 0.09 -17.52
CA ALA A 89 13.32 -1.16 -18.26
C ALA A 89 12.75 -2.31 -17.41
N LEU A 90 13.22 -2.47 -16.18
CA LEU A 90 12.73 -3.49 -15.24
C LEU A 90 11.28 -3.26 -14.86
N ASN A 91 10.85 -2.00 -14.69
CA ASN A 91 9.45 -1.67 -14.43
C ASN A 91 8.53 -2.06 -15.61
N GLN A 92 9.03 -2.03 -16.84
CA GLN A 92 8.29 -2.48 -18.03
C GLN A 92 8.33 -4.00 -18.24
N GLN A 93 9.27 -4.71 -17.60
CA GLN A 93 9.53 -6.13 -17.81
C GLN A 93 9.27 -6.96 -16.55
N GLN A 94 8.07 -6.81 -15.98
CA GLN A 94 7.66 -7.57 -14.79
C GLN A 94 7.50 -9.08 -15.13
N PRO A 95 8.26 -9.98 -14.48
CA PRO A 95 8.26 -11.41 -14.79
C PRO A 95 6.94 -12.13 -14.49
N GLU A 96 6.07 -11.52 -13.68
CA GLU A 96 4.76 -12.04 -13.28
C GLU A 96 3.80 -12.25 -14.46
N PHE A 97 4.04 -11.57 -15.59
CA PHE A 97 3.23 -11.71 -16.81
C PHE A 97 3.86 -12.62 -17.87
N THR A 98 5.08 -13.13 -17.63
CA THR A 98 5.88 -13.80 -18.67
C THR A 98 6.31 -15.22 -18.34
N ARG A 99 6.09 -15.70 -17.11
CA ARG A 99 6.48 -17.05 -16.67
C ARG A 99 5.29 -17.92 -16.37
N TYR A 100 5.43 -19.21 -16.65
CA TYR A 100 4.44 -20.19 -16.22
C TYR A 100 4.60 -20.51 -14.74
N LEU A 101 3.50 -20.89 -14.08
CA LEU A 101 3.48 -21.17 -12.64
C LEU A 101 4.55 -22.22 -12.22
N TRP A 102 4.72 -23.28 -13.01
CA TRP A 102 5.70 -24.33 -12.69
C TRP A 102 7.14 -23.81 -12.75
N GLU A 103 7.47 -22.93 -13.70
CA GLU A 103 8.80 -22.31 -13.79
C GLU A 103 9.08 -21.42 -12.57
N TYR A 104 8.05 -20.75 -12.04
CA TYR A 104 8.17 -20.00 -10.80
C TYR A 104 8.45 -20.92 -9.60
N LEU A 105 7.70 -22.01 -9.47
CA LEU A 105 7.88 -22.97 -8.37
C LEU A 105 9.26 -23.63 -8.43
N ASP A 106 9.70 -24.08 -9.60
CA ASP A 106 11.01 -24.71 -9.79
C ASP A 106 12.16 -23.77 -9.45
N ALA A 107 11.99 -22.47 -9.70
CA ALA A 107 12.99 -21.45 -9.39
C ALA A 107 13.06 -21.08 -7.90
N HIS A 108 11.97 -21.22 -7.13
CA HIS A 108 11.89 -20.75 -5.75
C HIS A 108 11.86 -21.88 -4.71
N VAL A 109 11.26 -23.02 -5.03
CA VAL A 109 11.14 -24.19 -4.14
C VAL A 109 12.29 -25.16 -4.43
N THR A 110 13.50 -24.72 -4.10
CA THR A 110 14.73 -25.50 -4.33
C THR A 110 15.15 -26.24 -3.06
N PRO A 111 15.86 -27.39 -3.18
CA PRO A 111 16.41 -28.08 -2.02
C PRO A 111 17.29 -27.19 -1.14
N SER A 112 18.06 -26.28 -1.74
CA SER A 112 18.88 -25.31 -1.02
C SER A 112 18.04 -24.30 -0.24
N ALA A 113 16.99 -23.76 -0.84
CA ALA A 113 16.09 -22.83 -0.15
C ALA A 113 15.37 -23.50 1.03
N ILE A 114 14.94 -24.75 0.88
CA ILE A 114 14.33 -25.53 1.96
C ILE A 114 15.32 -25.74 3.11
N GLN A 115 16.55 -26.16 2.79
CA GLN A 115 17.58 -26.39 3.80
C GLN A 115 17.93 -25.09 4.54
N GLU A 116 18.13 -23.99 3.81
CA GLU A 116 18.41 -22.68 4.39
C GLU A 116 17.26 -22.21 5.29
N GLY A 117 16.01 -22.35 4.84
CA GLY A 117 14.82 -22.03 5.64
C GLY A 117 14.75 -22.83 6.94
N GLN A 118 15.03 -24.14 6.90
CA GLN A 118 15.06 -24.97 8.11
C GLN A 118 16.16 -24.54 9.09
N GLN A 119 17.34 -24.18 8.59
CA GLN A 119 18.42 -23.68 9.43
C GLN A 119 18.07 -22.33 10.06
N LEU A 120 17.44 -21.43 9.31
CA LEU A 120 16.96 -20.15 9.81
C LEU A 120 15.86 -20.32 10.87
N LEU A 121 14.92 -21.26 10.68
CA LEU A 121 13.89 -21.56 11.69
C LEU A 121 14.50 -22.03 13.02
N ILE A 122 15.55 -22.85 12.96
CA ILE A 122 16.24 -23.34 14.16
C ILE A 122 17.05 -22.22 14.81
N SER A 123 17.87 -21.50 14.04
CA SER A 123 18.75 -20.46 14.57
C SER A 123 17.99 -19.23 15.10
N GLN A 124 16.86 -18.88 14.48
CA GLN A 124 16.03 -17.72 14.84
C GLN A 124 14.79 -18.11 15.66
N HIS A 125 14.75 -19.32 16.23
CA HIS A 125 13.58 -19.88 16.91
C HIS A 125 12.92 -18.92 17.92
N ALA A 126 13.74 -18.26 18.76
CA ALA A 126 13.24 -17.33 19.77
C ALA A 126 12.56 -16.09 19.16
N LEU A 127 13.08 -15.59 18.04
CA LEU A 127 12.47 -14.47 17.30
C LEU A 127 11.11 -14.90 16.74
N PHE A 128 11.06 -16.04 16.07
CA PHE A 128 9.83 -16.55 15.48
C PHE A 128 8.75 -16.84 16.53
N GLN A 129 9.11 -17.44 17.68
CA GLN A 129 8.16 -17.62 18.78
C GLN A 129 7.60 -16.30 19.30
N LYS A 130 8.45 -15.28 19.47
CA LYS A 130 8.00 -13.96 19.92
C LYS A 130 7.04 -13.34 18.91
N LEU A 131 7.35 -13.42 17.61
CA LEU A 131 6.50 -12.88 16.55
C LEU A 131 5.17 -13.63 16.45
N GLN A 132 5.18 -14.95 16.58
CA GLN A 132 3.97 -15.76 16.62
C GLN A 132 3.08 -15.38 17.81
N GLN A 133 3.66 -15.19 19.00
CA GLN A 133 2.89 -14.76 20.18
C GLN A 133 2.31 -13.35 20.03
N GLN A 134 3.07 -12.44 19.42
CA GLN A 134 2.68 -11.04 19.29
C GLN A 134 1.65 -10.81 18.16
N TYR A 135 1.80 -11.54 17.05
CA TYR A 135 1.04 -11.28 15.82
C TYR A 135 0.19 -12.47 15.35
N GLY A 136 0.32 -13.65 15.94
CA GLY A 136 -0.44 -14.85 15.57
C GLY A 136 -0.03 -15.46 14.21
N VAL A 137 1.16 -15.13 13.72
CA VAL A 137 1.68 -15.62 12.43
C VAL A 137 2.58 -16.82 12.67
N ASP A 138 2.30 -17.93 11.99
CA ASP A 138 3.13 -19.13 12.09
C ASP A 138 4.51 -18.90 11.43
N PRO A 139 5.59 -19.43 12.04
CA PRO A 139 6.94 -19.35 11.50
C PRO A 139 7.14 -20.03 10.15
#